data_AF-E3NRK4-F1
#
_entry.id   AF-E3NRK4-F1
#
_cell.length_a   1.000
_cell.length_b   1.000
_cell.length_c   1.000
_cell.angle_alpha   90.00
_cell.angle_beta   90.00
_cell.angle_gamma   90.00
#
_symmetry.space_group_name_H-M   'P 1'
#
loop_
_entity.id
_entity.type
_entity.pdbx_description
1 polymer ?
#
loop_
_entity_poly.entity_id
_entity_poly.type
_entity_poly.pdbx_seq_one_letter_code
_entity_poly.pdbx_strand_id
1 'polypeptide(L)'
;MKFREFDVVSFDLENSVDSSLPNVEMFVKWSEWSCCSACCCPRAVCKQFETSGDKCKSVKSYQNRRGDFMIRRKGETGIDDLEALFNKHHVVKLSMALKIPEIQQNLDNSRISLNGKLKVPSETLAVFQTKDCKDHIQKMDCWELAKCLYNSTDMLPEKEVAKIEERDVCENASIFVLRDAYNILSLMPEKLYRLQIDRKIGAGNIVKVNFTLDGEGVEKLDHIRDCAHQPKRVFQHPNGEDLIVRLSEEQLSRNPKIIAVISYQSPARLEVMVDMVLKTKRNRQNEKKGDDWFSIILISSLALCTLILLGLSLFFLR
;
A
#
# COMPACT_ATOMS: atom_id res chain seq x y z
N MET A 1 -8.53 0.23 34.96
CA MET A 1 -7.77 -0.78 35.73
C MET A 1 -6.28 -0.45 35.56
N LYS A 2 -5.54 -0.14 36.64
CA LYS A 2 -4.10 0.18 36.54
C LYS A 2 -3.34 -1.14 36.31
N PHE A 3 -2.70 -1.30 35.14
CA PHE A 3 -1.96 -2.50 34.71
C PHE A 3 -0.69 -2.85 35.56
N ARG A 4 -0.50 -2.25 36.74
CA ARG A 4 0.76 -2.30 37.51
C ARG A 4 0.90 -3.50 38.46
N GLU A 5 -0.04 -4.43 38.50
CA GLU A 5 -0.08 -5.50 39.51
C GLU A 5 -0.28 -6.92 38.92
N PHE A 6 0.10 -7.13 37.65
CA PHE A 6 0.09 -8.48 37.08
C PHE A 6 1.50 -9.07 37.06
N ASP A 7 1.61 -10.36 37.37
CA ASP A 7 2.85 -11.13 37.26
C ASP A 7 3.19 -11.34 35.78
N VAL A 8 3.84 -10.33 35.19
CA VAL A 8 4.16 -10.28 33.76
C VAL A 8 5.42 -11.09 33.47
N VAL A 9 5.30 -12.03 32.55
CA VAL A 9 6.38 -12.87 32.04
C VAL A 9 6.94 -12.27 30.75
N SER A 10 8.26 -12.24 30.61
CA SER A 10 8.92 -11.79 29.38
C SER A 10 8.80 -12.84 28.24
N PHE A 11 8.82 -12.40 26.98
CA PHE A 11 8.66 -13.28 25.81
C PHE A 11 9.73 -14.39 25.72
N ASP A 12 10.95 -14.12 26.16
CA ASP A 12 12.05 -15.09 26.19
C ASP A 12 11.83 -16.24 27.18
N LEU A 13 10.95 -16.07 28.17
CA LEU A 13 10.70 -17.04 29.23
C LEU A 13 9.39 -17.81 29.03
N GLU A 14 8.62 -17.52 27.99
CA GLU A 14 7.24 -17.98 27.83
C GLU A 14 7.08 -19.49 27.64
N ASN A 15 8.15 -20.13 27.15
CA ASN A 15 8.25 -21.57 26.93
C ASN A 15 9.03 -22.27 28.06
N SER A 16 9.28 -21.58 29.18
CA SER A 16 9.90 -22.20 30.34
C SER A 16 9.05 -23.33 30.87
N VAL A 17 9.72 -24.43 31.24
CA VAL A 17 9.08 -25.61 31.81
C VAL A 17 9.78 -26.02 33.09
N ASP A 18 9.05 -26.72 33.94
CA ASP A 18 9.60 -27.43 35.09
C ASP A 18 9.41 -28.93 34.96
N SER A 19 10.42 -29.70 35.32
CA SER A 19 10.43 -31.16 35.26
C SER A 19 11.02 -31.75 36.54
N SER A 20 10.87 -31.04 37.66
CA SER A 20 11.39 -31.48 38.96
C SER A 20 10.62 -32.70 39.50
N LEU A 21 9.34 -32.81 39.14
CA LEU A 21 8.55 -34.02 39.39
C LEU A 21 8.82 -35.06 38.29
N PRO A 22 9.28 -36.28 38.62
CA PRO A 22 9.57 -37.30 37.63
C PRO A 22 8.38 -37.60 36.72
N ASN A 23 8.64 -37.79 35.43
CA ASN A 23 7.66 -38.16 34.41
C ASN A 23 6.49 -37.16 34.23
N VAL A 24 6.58 -35.98 34.83
CA VAL A 24 5.62 -34.87 34.70
C VAL A 24 6.36 -33.61 34.31
N GLU A 25 5.78 -32.85 33.39
CA GLU A 25 6.29 -31.52 33.05
C GLU A 25 5.22 -30.46 33.32
N MET A 26 5.60 -29.45 34.10
CA MET A 26 4.79 -28.27 34.34
C MET A 26 5.18 -27.16 33.38
N PHE A 27 4.18 -26.49 32.82
CA PHE A 27 4.36 -25.42 31.85
C PHE A 27 3.21 -24.41 31.94
N VAL A 28 3.38 -23.26 31.30
CA VAL A 28 2.32 -22.26 31.16
C VAL A 28 1.55 -22.55 29.89
N LYS A 29 0.23 -22.73 30.00
CA LYS A 29 -0.65 -22.72 28.83
C LYS A 29 -1.24 -21.33 28.66
N TRP A 30 -0.85 -20.67 27.58
CA TRP A 30 -1.31 -19.32 27.24
C TRP A 30 -2.69 -19.35 26.59
N SER A 31 -3.54 -18.41 26.99
CA SER A 31 -4.77 -18.06 26.27
C SER A 31 -4.45 -17.24 25.02
N GLU A 32 -5.46 -17.10 24.16
CA GLU A 32 -5.38 -16.19 23.01
C GLU A 32 -5.10 -14.75 23.46
N TRP A 33 -4.45 -13.99 22.59
CA TRP A 33 -4.22 -12.57 22.83
C TRP A 33 -5.55 -11.81 22.84
N SER A 34 -5.72 -10.95 23.84
CA SER A 34 -6.80 -9.95 23.81
C SER A 34 -6.58 -8.93 22.70
N CYS A 35 -7.63 -8.17 22.40
CA CYS A 35 -7.55 -7.05 21.47
C CYS A 35 -6.66 -5.94 22.01
N CYS A 36 -6.11 -5.13 21.11
CA CYS A 36 -5.37 -3.92 21.48
C CYS A 36 -6.24 -3.00 22.34
N SER A 37 -5.67 -2.43 23.40
CA SER A 37 -6.44 -1.60 24.35
C SER A 37 -6.89 -0.24 23.78
N ALA A 38 -6.31 0.21 22.68
CA ALA A 38 -6.65 1.47 22.02
C ALA A 38 -6.32 1.44 20.51
N CYS A 39 -7.09 2.19 19.73
CA CYS A 39 -6.83 2.48 18.32
C CYS A 39 -6.61 3.97 18.08
N CYS A 40 -6.02 4.27 16.93
CA CYS A 40 -5.86 5.60 16.38
C CYS A 40 -7.08 5.92 15.54
N CYS A 41 -7.81 6.90 16.01
CA CYS A 41 -9.14 7.17 15.52
C CYS A 41 -9.12 8.44 14.66
N PRO A 42 -9.59 8.40 13.40
CA PRO A 42 -9.69 9.59 12.57
C PRO A 42 -10.78 10.51 13.10
N ARG A 43 -10.72 11.80 12.73
CA ARG A 43 -11.72 12.81 13.13
C ARG A 43 -13.16 12.41 12.81
N ALA A 44 -13.39 11.70 11.71
CA ALA A 44 -14.73 11.22 11.33
C ALA A 44 -15.38 10.34 12.40
N VAL A 45 -14.58 9.55 13.12
CA VAL A 45 -15.05 8.61 14.14
C VAL A 45 -15.05 9.26 15.53
N CYS A 46 -13.96 9.93 15.92
CA CYS A 46 -13.79 10.43 17.28
C CYS A 46 -14.01 11.94 17.47
N LYS A 47 -14.32 12.69 16.39
CA LYS A 47 -14.55 14.14 16.41
C LYS A 47 -13.44 14.88 17.17
N GLN A 48 -13.78 15.53 18.28
CA GLN A 48 -12.84 16.27 19.13
C GLN A 48 -11.83 15.39 19.89
N PHE A 49 -12.07 14.07 19.94
CA PHE A 49 -11.22 13.07 20.59
C PHE A 49 -10.32 12.32 19.60
N GLU A 50 -10.11 12.87 18.40
CA GLU A 50 -9.22 12.31 17.37
C GLU A 50 -7.80 12.03 17.90
N THR A 51 -7.29 10.84 17.56
CA THR A 51 -5.94 10.37 17.91
C THR A 51 -5.17 9.93 16.66
N SER A 52 -5.33 10.64 15.53
CA SER A 52 -4.60 10.39 14.29
C SER A 52 -3.21 11.06 14.27
N GLY A 53 -2.38 10.70 13.29
CA GLY A 53 -1.07 11.34 13.05
C GLY A 53 -0.09 11.20 14.21
N ASP A 54 0.57 12.30 14.62
CA ASP A 54 1.58 12.25 15.69
C ASP A 54 0.99 11.98 17.08
N LYS A 55 -0.29 12.29 17.31
CA LYS A 55 -0.99 11.94 18.55
C LYS A 55 -1.24 10.44 18.67
N CYS A 56 -1.39 9.72 17.55
CA CYS A 56 -1.49 8.25 17.54
C CYS A 56 -0.25 7.59 18.18
N LYS A 57 0.94 8.16 17.88
CA LYS A 57 2.22 7.61 18.34
C LYS A 57 2.36 7.70 19.87
N SER A 58 1.73 8.68 20.51
CA SER A 58 1.77 8.84 21.97
C SER A 58 0.76 7.97 22.73
N VAL A 59 -0.27 7.45 22.04
CA VAL A 59 -1.24 6.54 22.64
C VAL A 59 -0.60 5.16 22.82
N LYS A 60 -0.41 4.77 24.08
CA LYS A 60 0.02 3.42 24.43
C LYS A 60 -1.14 2.45 24.26
N SER A 61 -0.89 1.35 23.55
CA SER A 61 -1.88 0.33 23.29
C SER A 61 -1.21 -1.03 23.42
N TYR A 62 -1.87 -1.95 24.12
CA TYR A 62 -1.30 -3.26 24.44
C TYR A 62 -2.33 -4.36 24.23
N GLN A 63 -1.87 -5.53 23.80
CA GLN A 63 -2.58 -6.80 23.97
C GLN A 63 -2.07 -7.47 25.23
N ASN A 64 -2.95 -8.19 25.89
CA ASN A 64 -2.60 -9.02 27.04
C ASN A 64 -3.10 -10.45 26.84
N ARG A 65 -2.40 -11.43 27.38
CA ARG A 65 -2.91 -12.80 27.51
C ARG A 65 -2.61 -13.34 28.89
N ARG A 66 -3.48 -14.23 29.36
CA ARG A 66 -3.32 -14.95 30.63
C ARG A 66 -2.70 -16.31 30.35
N GLY A 67 -1.79 -16.73 31.21
CA GLY A 67 -1.22 -18.07 31.25
C GLY A 67 -1.65 -18.79 32.53
N ASP A 68 -2.22 -19.99 32.38
CA ASP A 68 -2.52 -20.86 33.51
C ASP A 68 -1.45 -21.96 33.61
N PHE A 69 -1.09 -22.34 34.85
CA PHE A 69 -0.17 -23.46 35.06
C PHE A 69 -0.87 -24.78 34.77
N MET A 70 -0.23 -25.55 33.90
CA MET A 70 -0.68 -26.86 33.45
C MET A 70 0.43 -27.88 33.67
N ILE A 71 0.03 -29.14 33.80
CA ILE A 71 0.95 -30.27 33.80
C ILE A 71 0.62 -31.21 32.64
N ARG A 72 1.64 -31.85 32.07
CA ARG A 72 1.51 -32.90 31.07
C ARG A 72 2.38 -34.10 31.41
N ARG A 73 1.93 -35.27 30.98
CA ARG A 73 2.62 -36.54 31.16
C ARG A 73 3.82 -36.63 30.21
N LYS A 74 4.98 -37.04 30.73
CA LYS A 74 6.19 -37.39 29.96
C LYS A 74 6.46 -38.90 29.94
N GLY A 75 6.02 -39.61 30.96
CA GLY A 75 6.10 -41.06 31.10
C GLY A 75 5.11 -41.54 32.15
N GLU A 76 5.17 -42.83 32.50
CA GLU A 76 4.34 -43.38 33.57
C GLU A 76 4.70 -42.73 34.91
N THR A 77 3.71 -42.18 35.62
CA THR A 77 3.94 -41.46 36.87
C THR A 77 3.94 -42.38 38.10
N GLY A 78 3.30 -43.55 38.00
CA GLY A 78 3.13 -44.49 39.11
C GLY A 78 2.17 -44.01 40.19
N ILE A 79 1.35 -42.99 39.89
CA ILE A 79 0.37 -42.40 40.81
C ILE A 79 -1.02 -42.55 40.19
N ASP A 80 -1.83 -43.46 40.73
CA ASP A 80 -3.11 -43.87 40.13
C ASP A 80 -4.08 -42.70 39.90
N ASP A 81 -4.23 -41.81 40.89
CA ASP A 81 -5.09 -40.62 40.78
C ASP A 81 -4.61 -39.65 39.68
N LEU A 82 -3.30 -39.50 39.54
CA LEU A 82 -2.71 -38.63 38.53
C LEU A 82 -2.81 -39.24 37.13
N GLU A 83 -2.62 -40.55 37.00
CA GLU A 83 -2.87 -41.27 35.75
C GLU A 83 -4.34 -41.21 35.34
N ALA A 84 -5.26 -41.33 36.29
CA ALA A 84 -6.69 -41.16 36.02
C ALA A 84 -7.01 -39.75 35.47
N LEU A 85 -6.37 -38.70 36.00
CA LEU A 85 -6.49 -37.34 35.46
C LEU A 85 -5.93 -37.24 34.04
N PHE A 86 -4.74 -37.80 33.78
CA PHE A 86 -4.12 -37.77 32.44
C PHE A 86 -4.88 -38.59 31.39
N ASN A 87 -5.48 -39.71 31.80
CA ASN A 87 -6.30 -40.53 30.91
C ASN A 87 -7.59 -39.81 30.49
N LYS A 88 -8.12 -38.94 31.35
CA LYS A 88 -9.27 -38.08 31.03
C LYS A 88 -8.88 -36.82 30.26
N HIS A 89 -7.71 -36.26 30.55
CA HIS A 89 -7.25 -34.98 30.01
C HIS A 89 -5.79 -35.05 29.57
N HIS A 90 -5.52 -34.80 28.29
CA HIS A 90 -4.16 -34.78 27.74
C HIS A 90 -3.22 -33.78 28.46
N VAL A 91 -3.78 -32.68 28.96
CA VAL A 91 -3.12 -31.70 29.83
C VAL A 91 -4.03 -31.36 30.99
N VAL A 92 -3.48 -31.30 32.21
CA VAL A 92 -4.25 -31.15 33.45
C VAL A 92 -3.94 -29.79 34.08
N LYS A 93 -4.96 -29.09 34.59
CA LYS A 93 -4.76 -27.85 35.34
C LYS A 93 -4.04 -28.15 36.65
N LEU A 94 -3.02 -27.37 37.00
CA LEU A 94 -2.27 -27.56 38.24
C LEU A 94 -3.20 -27.55 39.47
N SER A 95 -4.20 -26.67 39.50
CA SER A 95 -5.18 -26.59 40.59
C SER A 95 -6.05 -27.84 40.76
N MET A 96 -6.17 -28.68 39.73
CA MET A 96 -6.84 -29.99 39.85
C MET A 96 -5.87 -31.03 40.43
N ALA A 97 -4.63 -31.05 39.95
CA ALA A 97 -3.62 -32.00 40.41
C ALA A 97 -3.16 -31.75 41.85
N LEU A 98 -3.15 -30.49 42.31
CA LEU A 98 -2.86 -30.11 43.70
C LEU A 98 -3.85 -30.67 44.73
N LYS A 99 -4.99 -31.22 44.27
CA LYS A 99 -5.96 -31.89 45.16
C LYS A 99 -5.52 -33.32 45.54
N ILE A 100 -4.51 -33.87 44.87
CA ILE A 100 -3.96 -35.20 45.17
C ILE A 100 -2.95 -35.03 46.32
N PRO A 101 -3.27 -35.48 47.56
CA PRO A 101 -2.46 -35.17 48.74
C PRO A 101 -1.03 -35.73 48.64
N GLU A 102 -0.88 -36.89 48.01
CA GLU A 102 0.40 -37.62 47.88
C GLU A 102 1.48 -36.82 47.15
N ILE A 103 1.08 -35.94 46.22
CA ILE A 103 2.01 -35.19 45.36
C ILE A 103 1.87 -33.67 45.50
N GLN A 104 0.98 -33.20 46.38
CA GLN A 104 0.68 -31.78 46.53
C GLN A 104 1.95 -30.96 46.77
N GLN A 105 2.80 -31.37 47.72
CA GLN A 105 4.03 -30.65 48.04
C GLN A 105 5.03 -30.64 46.87
N ASN A 106 5.16 -31.75 46.14
CA ASN A 106 6.09 -31.84 45.00
C ASN A 106 5.63 -30.96 43.84
N LEU A 107 4.32 -30.91 43.59
CA LEU A 107 3.72 -30.02 42.60
C LEU A 107 3.87 -28.56 43.00
N ASP A 108 3.74 -28.23 44.29
CA ASP A 108 3.91 -26.85 44.76
C ASP A 108 5.37 -26.40 44.67
N ASN A 109 6.33 -27.29 44.98
CA ASN A 109 7.75 -27.05 44.76
C ASN A 109 8.07 -26.85 43.26
N SER A 110 7.45 -27.64 42.38
CA SER A 110 7.61 -27.51 40.92
C SER A 110 7.04 -26.19 40.42
N ARG A 111 5.92 -25.71 40.97
CA ARG A 111 5.35 -24.38 40.71
C ARG A 111 6.32 -23.27 41.12
N ILE A 112 6.89 -23.36 42.33
CA ILE A 112 7.86 -22.36 42.83
C ILE A 112 9.10 -22.32 41.91
N SER A 113 9.61 -23.48 41.49
CA SER A 113 10.71 -23.59 40.54
C SER A 113 10.37 -22.94 39.19
N LEU A 114 9.18 -23.23 38.64
CA LEU A 114 8.71 -22.61 37.40
C LEU A 114 8.58 -21.09 37.55
N ASN A 115 8.01 -20.60 38.66
CA ASN A 115 7.90 -19.17 38.95
C ASN A 115 9.28 -18.50 38.99
N GLY A 116 10.28 -19.16 39.59
CA GLY A 116 11.66 -18.71 39.55
C GLY A 116 12.23 -18.57 38.13
N LYS A 117 11.96 -19.56 37.26
CA LYS A 117 12.36 -19.50 35.84
C LYS A 117 11.65 -18.37 35.07
N LEU A 118 10.37 -18.15 35.39
CA LEU A 118 9.54 -17.10 34.80
C LEU A 118 9.84 -15.70 35.38
N LYS A 119 10.66 -15.60 36.43
CA LYS A 119 11.00 -14.37 37.16
C LYS A 119 9.77 -13.66 37.75
N VAL A 120 8.81 -14.44 38.23
CA VAL A 120 7.60 -13.95 38.92
C VAL A 120 7.63 -14.36 40.40
N PRO A 121 6.85 -13.71 41.28
CA PRO A 121 6.75 -14.10 42.68
C PRO A 121 6.41 -15.58 42.88
N SER A 122 6.89 -16.15 43.99
CA SER A 122 6.73 -17.59 44.28
C SER A 122 5.27 -18.00 44.46
N GLU A 123 4.45 -17.09 44.97
CA GLU A 123 3.05 -17.24 45.28
C GLU A 123 2.14 -17.13 44.05
N THR A 124 2.68 -16.71 42.91
CA THR A 124 1.93 -16.57 41.66
C THR A 124 1.21 -17.87 41.29
N LEU A 125 -0.06 -17.73 40.91
CA LEU A 125 -0.96 -18.83 40.51
C LEU A 125 -1.37 -18.76 39.03
N ALA A 126 -1.24 -17.58 38.42
CA ALA A 126 -1.47 -17.34 37.01
C ALA A 126 -0.57 -16.19 36.57
N VAL A 127 -0.05 -16.28 35.37
CA VAL A 127 0.88 -15.30 34.80
C VAL A 127 0.23 -14.54 33.67
N PHE A 128 0.78 -13.39 33.34
CA PHE A 128 0.31 -12.57 32.23
C PHE A 128 1.46 -12.26 31.28
N GLN A 129 1.08 -11.97 30.05
CA GLN A 129 2.00 -11.43 29.06
C GLN A 129 1.36 -10.23 28.41
N THR A 130 2.20 -9.24 28.10
CA THR A 130 1.79 -8.00 27.46
C THR A 130 2.59 -7.79 26.20
N LYS A 131 1.93 -7.36 25.13
CA LYS A 131 2.52 -7.08 23.83
C LYS A 131 2.15 -5.68 23.41
N ASP A 132 3.13 -4.88 22.99
CA ASP A 132 2.87 -3.55 22.43
C ASP A 132 2.15 -3.66 21.08
N CYS A 133 1.09 -2.86 20.90
CA CYS A 133 0.32 -2.75 19.67
C CYS A 133 0.82 -1.66 18.72
N LYS A 134 1.98 -1.05 18.97
CA LYS A 134 2.48 0.13 18.23
C LYS A 134 2.29 0.04 16.71
N ASP A 135 2.61 -1.11 16.13
CA ASP A 135 2.54 -1.37 14.69
C ASP A 135 1.45 -2.40 14.34
N HIS A 136 0.55 -2.71 15.29
CA HIS A 136 -0.52 -3.68 15.12
C HIS A 136 -1.71 -3.06 14.37
N ILE A 137 -2.33 -3.82 13.46
CA ILE A 137 -3.44 -3.33 12.63
C ILE A 137 -4.61 -2.81 13.46
N GLN A 138 -4.95 -3.46 14.59
CA GLN A 138 -6.00 -2.98 15.49
C GLN A 138 -5.69 -1.62 16.13
N LYS A 139 -4.41 -1.26 16.30
CA LYS A 139 -4.06 0.10 16.74
C LYS A 139 -4.24 1.10 15.59
N MET A 140 -3.95 0.70 14.36
CA MET A 140 -3.98 1.60 13.20
C MET A 140 -5.36 1.75 12.56
N ASP A 141 -6.23 0.75 12.72
CA ASP A 141 -7.56 0.68 12.14
C ASP A 141 -8.60 0.36 13.24
N CYS A 142 -9.42 1.36 13.58
CA CYS A 142 -10.46 1.21 14.60
C CYS A 142 -11.56 0.22 14.21
N TRP A 143 -11.77 -0.07 12.92
CA TRP A 143 -12.70 -1.12 12.50
C TRP A 143 -12.16 -2.50 12.84
N GLU A 144 -10.86 -2.73 12.64
CA GLU A 144 -10.23 -4.00 13.04
C GLU A 144 -10.22 -4.18 14.56
N LEU A 145 -10.07 -3.09 15.33
CA LEU A 145 -10.26 -3.16 16.77
C LEU A 145 -11.71 -3.47 17.17
N ALA A 146 -12.70 -2.82 16.54
CA ALA A 146 -14.11 -3.04 16.83
C ALA A 146 -14.53 -4.49 16.51
N LYS A 147 -14.09 -5.04 15.38
CA LYS A 147 -14.27 -6.46 15.06
C LYS A 147 -13.70 -7.36 16.15
N CYS A 148 -12.51 -7.07 16.66
CA CYS A 148 -11.92 -7.87 17.72
C CYS A 148 -12.72 -7.79 19.04
N LEU A 149 -13.09 -6.57 19.48
CA LEU A 149 -13.73 -6.35 20.78
C LEU A 149 -15.20 -6.77 20.81
N TYR A 150 -15.92 -6.53 19.72
CA TYR A 150 -17.38 -6.63 19.68
C TYR A 150 -17.90 -7.60 18.63
N ASN A 151 -17.01 -8.20 17.83
CA ASN A 151 -17.38 -9.03 16.68
C ASN A 151 -18.32 -8.31 15.68
N SER A 152 -18.27 -6.97 15.65
CA SER A 152 -19.09 -6.11 14.81
C SER A 152 -18.41 -4.75 14.61
N THR A 153 -18.76 -4.07 13.51
CA THR A 153 -18.35 -2.68 13.21
C THR A 153 -19.53 -1.71 13.16
N ASP A 154 -20.74 -2.15 13.49
CA ASP A 154 -21.99 -1.39 13.28
C ASP A 154 -22.08 -0.15 14.18
N MET A 155 -21.29 -0.13 15.26
CA MET A 155 -21.16 1.01 16.17
C MET A 155 -20.27 2.12 15.61
N LEU A 156 -19.47 1.82 14.59
CA LEU A 156 -18.67 2.80 13.89
C LEU A 156 -19.51 3.36 12.74
N PRO A 157 -19.29 4.63 12.33
CA PRO A 157 -19.82 5.07 11.06
C PRO A 157 -19.40 4.06 9.98
N GLU A 158 -20.23 3.90 8.94
CA GLU A 158 -19.81 3.15 7.75
C GLU A 158 -18.37 3.55 7.48
N LYS A 159 -17.50 2.56 7.28
CA LYS A 159 -16.16 2.85 6.81
C LYS A 159 -16.43 3.64 5.56
N GLU A 160 -16.27 4.95 5.65
CA GLU A 160 -16.01 5.78 4.50
C GLU A 160 -14.77 5.07 3.97
N VAL A 161 -14.98 4.14 3.05
CA VAL A 161 -14.22 4.12 1.83
C VAL A 161 -14.47 5.53 1.34
N ALA A 162 -13.71 6.46 1.89
CA ALA A 162 -13.17 7.51 1.13
C ALA A 162 -12.56 6.72 -0.05
N LYS A 163 -13.36 6.58 -1.13
CA LYS A 163 -13.08 7.45 -2.25
C LYS A 163 -12.73 8.77 -1.60
N ILE A 164 -11.44 8.89 -1.27
CA ILE A 164 -10.81 10.18 -1.31
C ILE A 164 -11.29 10.56 -2.72
N GLU A 165 -12.31 11.41 -2.80
CA GLU A 165 -12.23 12.41 -3.83
C GLU A 165 -10.88 13.02 -3.50
N GLU A 166 -9.82 12.44 -4.11
CA GLU A 166 -8.51 13.05 -4.19
C GLU A 166 -8.92 14.38 -4.75
N ARG A 167 -9.12 15.35 -3.86
CA ARG A 167 -9.40 16.73 -4.25
C ARG A 167 -8.22 16.98 -5.15
N ASP A 168 -8.52 17.09 -6.44
CA ASP A 168 -7.50 16.90 -7.43
C ASP A 168 -6.56 18.08 -7.22
N VAL A 169 -5.36 17.77 -6.75
CA VAL A 169 -4.42 18.79 -6.29
C VAL A 169 -3.96 19.70 -7.43
N CYS A 170 -4.34 19.34 -8.67
CA CYS A 170 -4.20 20.13 -9.88
C CYS A 170 -5.52 20.82 -10.32
N GLU A 171 -6.57 20.89 -9.50
CA GLU A 171 -7.87 21.52 -9.82
C GLU A 171 -7.75 22.96 -10.34
N ASN A 172 -6.76 23.70 -9.84
CA ASN A 172 -6.50 25.09 -10.23
C ASN A 172 -5.71 25.21 -11.56
N ALA A 173 -5.32 24.10 -12.17
CA ALA A 173 -4.62 24.11 -13.46
C ALA A 173 -5.56 24.58 -14.58
N SER A 174 -5.04 25.35 -15.52
CA SER A 174 -5.78 25.68 -16.74
C SER A 174 -5.93 24.44 -17.62
N ILE A 175 -7.16 24.09 -17.94
CA ILE A 175 -7.47 22.85 -18.69
C ILE A 175 -7.34 23.12 -20.19
N PHE A 176 -6.59 22.26 -20.88
CA PHE A 176 -6.58 22.13 -22.33
C PHE A 176 -7.08 20.75 -22.72
N VAL A 177 -8.16 20.71 -23.50
CA VAL A 177 -8.71 19.45 -24.01
C VAL A 177 -8.14 19.19 -25.39
N LEU A 178 -7.40 18.09 -25.54
CA LEU A 178 -6.94 17.56 -26.82
C LEU A 178 -8.15 16.93 -27.52
N ARG A 179 -8.54 17.48 -28.67
CA ARG A 179 -9.76 17.10 -29.41
C ARG A 179 -9.47 16.42 -30.74
N ASP A 180 -8.33 16.77 -31.33
CA ASP A 180 -7.96 16.34 -32.66
C ASP A 180 -6.75 15.41 -32.63
N ALA A 181 -6.47 14.70 -33.72
CA ALA A 181 -5.23 13.91 -33.86
C ALA A 181 -3.97 14.78 -33.78
N TYR A 182 -4.12 16.10 -33.98
CA TYR A 182 -3.03 17.08 -33.96
C TYR A 182 -3.51 18.36 -33.26
N ASN A 183 -2.90 18.71 -32.14
CA ASN A 183 -3.28 19.87 -31.32
C ASN A 183 -2.08 20.79 -31.14
N ILE A 184 -2.23 22.08 -31.45
CA ILE A 184 -1.20 23.09 -31.18
C ILE A 184 -1.62 23.89 -29.96
N LEU A 185 -0.77 23.90 -28.93
CA LEU A 185 -1.02 24.62 -27.68
C LEU A 185 -0.05 25.79 -27.52
N SER A 186 -0.59 26.94 -27.13
CA SER A 186 0.18 28.13 -26.75
C SER A 186 0.14 28.28 -25.24
N LEU A 187 1.29 28.07 -24.59
CA LEU A 187 1.40 28.11 -23.14
C LEU A 187 1.96 29.45 -22.65
N MET A 188 1.70 29.77 -21.39
CA MET A 188 2.27 30.92 -20.69
C MET A 188 3.34 30.42 -19.71
N PRO A 189 4.44 31.18 -19.51
CA PRO A 189 5.51 30.78 -18.61
C PRO A 189 5.01 30.65 -17.17
N GLU A 190 5.50 29.61 -16.48
CA GLU A 190 5.20 29.27 -15.08
C GLU A 190 3.72 29.00 -14.76
N LYS A 191 2.83 29.10 -15.75
CA LYS A 191 1.42 28.77 -15.60
C LYS A 191 1.24 27.25 -15.68
N LEU A 192 0.45 26.72 -14.75
CA LEU A 192 0.12 25.31 -14.67
C LEU A 192 -1.01 24.96 -15.63
N TYR A 193 -0.77 23.97 -16.48
CA TYR A 193 -1.74 23.44 -17.43
C TYR A 193 -1.98 21.95 -17.21
N ARG A 194 -3.23 21.53 -17.43
CA ARG A 194 -3.65 20.14 -17.44
C ARG A 194 -4.17 19.81 -18.83
N LEU A 195 -3.45 18.95 -19.54
CA LEU A 195 -3.85 18.46 -20.85
C LEU A 195 -4.71 17.21 -20.62
N GLN A 196 -5.98 17.31 -21.00
CA GLN A 196 -6.95 16.23 -20.93
C GLN A 196 -7.25 15.73 -22.33
N ILE A 197 -7.49 14.43 -22.48
CA ILE A 197 -7.91 13.87 -23.77
C ILE A 197 -9.45 13.88 -23.82
N ASP A 198 -10.03 14.37 -24.92
CA ASP A 198 -11.46 14.23 -25.14
C ASP A 198 -11.81 12.75 -25.29
N ARG A 199 -12.68 12.23 -24.41
CA ARG A 199 -13.11 10.82 -24.41
C ARG A 199 -13.85 10.40 -25.69
N LYS A 200 -14.20 11.36 -26.55
CA LYS A 200 -14.77 11.10 -27.89
C LYS A 200 -13.72 10.73 -28.94
N ILE A 201 -12.43 10.82 -28.60
CA ILE A 201 -11.30 10.45 -29.46
C ILE A 201 -11.07 8.93 -29.35
N GLY A 202 -11.37 8.21 -30.43
CA GLY A 202 -11.24 6.75 -30.50
C GLY A 202 -12.56 5.98 -30.29
N ALA A 203 -12.59 4.73 -30.73
CA ALA A 203 -13.74 3.85 -30.54
C ALA A 203 -13.54 2.98 -29.29
N GLY A 204 -14.06 3.42 -28.14
CA GLY A 204 -14.08 2.62 -26.91
C GLY A 204 -13.68 3.38 -25.65
N ASN A 205 -13.79 2.71 -24.50
CA ASN A 205 -13.30 3.25 -23.22
C ASN A 205 -11.77 3.20 -23.22
N ILE A 206 -11.12 4.37 -23.21
CA ILE A 206 -9.67 4.50 -23.11
C ILE A 206 -9.23 3.88 -21.78
N VAL A 207 -8.38 2.84 -21.82
CA VAL A 207 -7.92 2.13 -20.61
C VAL A 207 -6.53 2.59 -20.19
N LYS A 208 -5.72 3.10 -21.13
CA LYS A 208 -4.34 3.52 -20.87
C LYS A 208 -3.87 4.58 -21.87
N VAL A 209 -3.16 5.58 -21.35
CA VAL A 209 -2.50 6.63 -22.15
C VAL A 209 -1.00 6.60 -21.86
N ASN A 210 -0.19 6.61 -22.91
CA ASN A 210 1.26 6.79 -22.81
C ASN A 210 1.63 8.15 -23.39
N PHE A 211 2.37 8.95 -22.63
CA PHE A 211 2.88 10.24 -23.08
C PHE A 211 4.38 10.14 -23.36
N THR A 212 4.79 10.70 -24.49
CA THR A 212 6.20 10.96 -24.80
C THR A 212 6.41 12.46 -25.00
N LEU A 213 7.54 13.00 -24.53
CA LEU A 213 7.96 14.38 -24.75
C LEU A 213 9.30 14.36 -25.49
N ASP A 214 9.36 14.93 -26.69
CA ASP A 214 10.54 14.90 -27.56
C ASP A 214 11.14 13.47 -27.73
N GLY A 215 10.28 12.47 -27.79
CA GLY A 215 10.65 11.05 -27.94
C GLY A 215 10.97 10.31 -26.63
N GLU A 216 11.08 11.00 -25.49
CA GLU A 216 11.30 10.38 -24.18
C GLU A 216 10.00 10.11 -23.44
N GLY A 217 9.89 8.98 -22.74
CA GLY A 217 8.71 8.65 -21.94
C GLY A 217 8.52 9.62 -20.78
N VAL A 218 7.31 10.14 -20.61
CA VAL A 218 6.97 11.00 -19.47
C VAL A 218 6.71 10.13 -18.23
N GLU A 219 7.33 10.49 -17.11
CA GLU A 219 7.11 9.77 -15.85
C GLU A 219 5.70 10.03 -15.30
N LYS A 220 5.05 8.93 -14.90
CA LYS A 220 3.84 8.97 -14.09
C LYS A 220 4.19 9.08 -12.61
N LEU A 221 3.62 10.07 -11.94
CA LEU A 221 3.74 10.19 -10.49
C LEU A 221 2.65 9.35 -9.81
N ASP A 222 3.04 8.55 -8.82
CA ASP A 222 2.10 7.73 -8.06
C ASP A 222 1.22 8.57 -7.11
N HIS A 223 1.79 9.66 -6.58
CA HIS A 223 1.10 10.60 -5.67
C HIS A 223 1.56 12.03 -5.92
N ILE A 224 0.65 13.00 -5.82
CA ILE A 224 0.95 14.43 -5.89
C ILE A 224 0.44 15.12 -4.62
N ARG A 225 1.30 15.89 -3.96
CA ARG A 225 0.91 16.71 -2.80
C ARG A 225 0.57 18.15 -3.19
N ASP A 226 1.21 18.67 -4.24
CA ASP A 226 1.02 20.03 -4.76
C ASP A 226 1.55 20.11 -6.20
N CYS A 227 0.68 20.37 -7.18
CA CYS A 227 1.06 20.37 -8.60
C CYS A 227 1.96 21.54 -9.00
N ALA A 228 1.88 22.69 -8.32
CA ALA A 228 2.68 23.87 -8.66
C ALA A 228 4.14 23.72 -8.22
N HIS A 229 4.38 23.01 -7.12
CA HIS A 229 5.71 22.86 -6.51
C HIS A 229 6.38 21.50 -6.80
N GLN A 230 5.88 20.74 -7.78
CA GLN A 230 6.57 19.52 -8.20
C GLN A 230 7.95 19.84 -8.79
N PRO A 231 8.98 19.02 -8.49
CA PRO A 231 10.31 19.19 -9.06
C PRO A 231 10.32 18.97 -10.58
N LYS A 232 9.45 18.05 -11.06
CA LYS A 232 9.22 17.85 -12.48
C LYS A 232 8.22 18.89 -13.00
N ARG A 233 8.58 19.52 -14.12
CA ARG A 233 7.75 20.52 -14.82
C ARG A 233 6.76 19.92 -15.81
N VAL A 234 7.03 18.69 -16.25
CA VAL A 234 6.14 17.89 -17.10
C VAL A 234 6.06 16.49 -16.52
N PHE A 235 4.86 16.00 -16.22
CA PHE A 235 4.65 14.66 -15.66
C PHE A 235 3.22 14.18 -15.93
N GLN A 236 3.02 12.86 -15.95
CA GLN A 236 1.70 12.26 -16.06
C GLN A 236 1.03 12.21 -14.69
N HIS A 237 -0.23 12.64 -14.64
CA HIS A 237 -1.05 12.69 -13.42
C HIS A 237 -1.32 11.26 -12.88
N PRO A 238 -1.52 11.07 -11.56
CA PRO A 238 -1.83 9.78 -10.95
C PRO A 238 -3.00 9.04 -11.58
N ASN A 239 -3.99 9.78 -12.11
CA ASN A 239 -5.12 9.21 -12.84
C ASN A 239 -4.71 8.45 -14.12
N GLY A 240 -3.49 8.66 -14.62
CA GLY A 240 -2.95 7.97 -15.79
C GLY A 240 -3.52 8.43 -17.14
N GLU A 241 -4.39 9.44 -17.16
CA GLU A 241 -5.02 9.96 -18.37
C GLU A 241 -4.52 11.36 -18.72
N ASP A 242 -4.18 12.16 -17.71
CA ASP A 242 -3.83 13.57 -17.90
C ASP A 242 -2.33 13.83 -17.84
N LEU A 243 -1.91 14.83 -18.61
CA LEU A 243 -0.54 15.36 -18.58
C LEU A 243 -0.53 16.73 -17.91
N ILE A 244 0.35 16.91 -16.93
CA ILE A 244 0.56 18.19 -16.25
C ILE A 244 1.78 18.87 -16.85
N VAL A 245 1.65 20.16 -17.20
CA VAL A 245 2.68 20.94 -17.87
C VAL A 245 2.83 22.32 -17.21
N ARG A 246 4.06 22.66 -16.80
CA ARG A 246 4.45 23.96 -16.23
C ARG A 246 5.85 24.36 -16.73
N LEU A 247 5.90 24.83 -17.98
CA LEU A 247 7.16 25.23 -18.61
C LEU A 247 7.69 26.55 -18.08
N SER A 248 9.00 26.66 -17.93
CA SER A 248 9.66 27.91 -17.57
C SER A 248 9.72 28.91 -18.73
N GLU A 249 10.03 30.16 -18.41
CA GLU A 249 10.28 31.19 -19.42
C GLU A 249 11.42 30.80 -20.38
N GLU A 250 12.49 30.21 -19.87
CA GLU A 250 13.60 29.71 -20.69
C GLU A 250 13.15 28.62 -21.67
N GLN A 251 12.36 27.65 -21.20
CA GLN A 251 11.84 26.56 -22.02
C GLN A 251 10.90 27.09 -23.13
N LEU A 252 10.00 28.02 -22.80
CA LEU A 252 9.08 28.62 -23.78
C LEU A 252 9.76 29.60 -24.74
N SER A 253 10.84 30.26 -24.32
CA SER A 253 11.61 31.16 -25.19
C SER A 253 12.26 30.39 -26.36
N ARG A 254 12.65 29.14 -26.11
CA ARG A 254 13.20 28.20 -27.10
C ARG A 254 12.08 27.50 -27.87
N ASN A 255 10.97 27.21 -27.20
CA ASN A 255 9.83 26.45 -27.71
C ASN A 255 8.48 27.10 -27.37
N PRO A 256 8.02 28.11 -28.15
CA PRO A 256 6.81 28.87 -27.79
C PRO A 256 5.50 28.08 -27.96
N LYS A 257 5.56 26.91 -28.59
CA LYS A 257 4.40 26.06 -28.88
C LYS A 257 4.71 24.62 -28.56
N ILE A 258 3.68 23.90 -28.15
CA ILE A 258 3.69 22.45 -28.02
C ILE A 258 2.74 21.87 -29.08
N ILE A 259 3.18 20.82 -29.75
CA ILE A 259 2.33 19.99 -30.61
C ILE A 259 2.04 18.70 -29.86
N ALA A 260 0.77 18.37 -29.67
CA ALA A 260 0.35 17.06 -29.17
C ALA A 260 -0.29 16.27 -30.31
N VAL A 261 0.35 15.17 -30.69
CA VAL A 261 -0.10 14.23 -31.72
C VAL A 261 -0.65 12.98 -31.04
N ILE A 262 -1.86 12.56 -31.43
CA ILE A 262 -2.50 11.37 -30.90
C ILE A 262 -2.40 10.25 -31.94
N SER A 263 -1.72 9.16 -31.57
CA SER A 263 -1.58 7.95 -32.37
C SER A 263 -2.47 6.83 -31.82
N TYR A 264 -3.17 6.13 -32.72
CA TYR A 264 -4.03 5.00 -32.40
C TYR A 264 -3.33 3.70 -32.78
N GLN A 265 -2.59 3.11 -31.84
CA GLN A 265 -1.99 1.79 -32.06
C GLN A 265 -2.94 0.64 -31.69
N SER A 266 -3.87 0.85 -30.75
CA SER A 266 -4.84 -0.16 -30.27
C SER A 266 -6.14 0.50 -29.77
N PRO A 267 -7.31 -0.13 -29.91
CA PRO A 267 -8.59 0.45 -29.45
C PRO A 267 -8.66 0.75 -27.95
N ALA A 268 -7.78 0.16 -27.13
CA ALA A 268 -7.73 0.39 -25.68
C ALA A 268 -6.53 1.24 -25.20
N ARG A 269 -5.65 1.68 -26.11
CA ARG A 269 -4.40 2.38 -25.77
C ARG A 269 -4.17 3.57 -26.68
N LEU A 270 -3.95 4.73 -26.08
CA LEU A 270 -3.55 5.94 -26.80
C LEU A 270 -2.07 6.23 -26.54
N GLU A 271 -1.35 6.58 -27.61
CA GLU A 271 -0.01 7.14 -27.54
C GLU A 271 -0.09 8.61 -27.93
N VAL A 272 0.39 9.48 -27.04
CA VAL A 272 0.41 10.92 -27.26
C VAL A 272 1.85 11.38 -27.30
N MET A 273 2.29 11.78 -28.51
CA MET A 273 3.60 12.38 -28.71
C MET A 273 3.46 13.88 -28.56
N VAL A 274 4.22 14.43 -27.63
CA VAL A 274 4.25 15.85 -27.32
C VAL A 274 5.59 16.40 -27.79
N ASP A 275 5.58 17.22 -28.83
CA ASP A 275 6.79 17.81 -29.37
C ASP A 275 6.85 19.30 -29.06
N MET A 276 8.02 19.73 -28.62
CA MET A 276 8.31 21.15 -28.46
C MET A 276 8.70 21.78 -29.81
N VAL A 277 7.99 22.84 -30.22
CA VAL A 277 8.26 23.51 -31.50
C VAL A 277 9.42 24.47 -31.33
N LEU A 278 10.60 24.06 -31.78
CA LEU A 278 11.79 24.92 -31.80
C LEU A 278 11.50 26.22 -32.57
N LYS A 279 11.80 27.36 -31.94
CA LYS A 279 11.79 28.66 -32.60
C LYS A 279 12.86 28.65 -33.67
N THR A 280 12.50 28.33 -34.91
CA THR A 280 13.37 28.61 -36.06
C THR A 280 13.65 30.10 -36.06
N LYS A 281 14.90 30.49 -35.79
CA LYS A 281 15.39 31.84 -36.14
C LYS A 281 15.16 32.00 -37.63
N ARG A 282 14.18 32.82 -37.99
CA ARG A 282 13.97 33.25 -39.37
C ARG A 282 15.13 34.20 -39.73
N ASN A 283 16.29 33.67 -40.08
CA ASN A 283 17.27 34.41 -40.85
C ASN A 283 16.80 34.42 -42.31
N ARG A 284 16.00 35.43 -42.65
CA ARG A 284 15.90 35.88 -44.04
C ARG A 284 17.19 36.63 -44.34
N GLN A 285 18.20 35.93 -44.83
CA GLN A 285 19.17 36.43 -45.83
C GLN A 285 20.16 35.31 -46.19
N ASN A 286 20.04 34.86 -47.44
CA ASN A 286 21.05 34.23 -48.29
C ASN A 286 21.99 33.19 -47.67
N GLU A 287 21.72 31.91 -47.95
CA GLU A 287 22.79 31.07 -48.48
C GLU A 287 22.29 30.23 -49.66
N LYS A 288 23.14 30.27 -50.68
CA LYS A 288 22.99 29.66 -52.00
C LYS A 288 23.08 28.14 -51.89
N LYS A 289 22.27 27.46 -52.71
CA LYS A 289 22.66 26.36 -53.60
C LYS A 289 23.53 25.26 -52.97
N GLY A 290 22.91 24.14 -52.61
CA GLY A 290 23.61 22.92 -52.20
C GLY A 290 22.64 21.76 -52.03
N ASP A 291 22.36 21.10 -53.16
CA ASP A 291 22.03 19.68 -53.29
C ASP A 291 20.69 19.14 -52.75
N ASP A 292 19.66 19.45 -53.54
CA ASP A 292 18.60 18.50 -53.90
C ASP A 292 19.21 17.20 -54.46
N TRP A 293 19.36 16.16 -53.63
CA TRP A 293 19.53 14.78 -54.12
C TRP A 293 18.61 13.79 -53.40
N PHE A 294 18.32 13.98 -52.10
CA PHE A 294 17.58 12.97 -51.33
C PHE A 294 16.05 12.99 -51.47
N SER A 295 15.46 14.08 -51.97
CA SER A 295 14.00 14.21 -52.12
C SER A 295 13.47 13.72 -53.48
N ILE A 296 14.32 13.49 -54.48
CA ILE A 296 13.91 13.03 -55.82
C ILE A 296 13.84 11.49 -55.90
N ILE A 297 14.55 10.77 -55.02
CA ILE A 297 14.62 9.30 -55.05
C ILE A 297 13.38 8.63 -54.41
N LEU A 298 12.72 9.29 -53.46
CA LEU A 298 11.52 8.73 -52.80
C LEU A 298 10.21 8.99 -53.56
N ILE A 299 10.15 10.06 -54.37
CA ILE A 299 8.94 10.39 -55.15
C ILE A 299 8.93 9.64 -56.50
N SER A 300 10.09 9.24 -57.03
CA SER A 300 10.19 8.47 -58.27
C SER A 300 9.90 6.97 -58.10
N SER A 301 10.10 6.38 -56.92
CA SER A 301 9.81 4.94 -56.69
C SER A 301 8.31 4.64 -56.47
N LEU A 302 7.56 5.58 -55.87
CA LEU A 302 6.11 5.43 -55.65
C LEU A 302 5.28 5.68 -56.92
N ALA A 303 5.76 6.53 -57.83
CA ALA A 303 5.12 6.75 -59.13
C ALA A 303 5.36 5.59 -60.12
N LEU A 304 6.49 4.88 -60.03
CA LEU A 304 6.76 3.72 -60.88
C LEU A 304 5.96 2.48 -60.45
N CYS A 305 5.78 2.26 -59.14
CA CYS A 305 4.97 1.14 -58.63
C CYS A 305 3.48 1.29 -58.93
N THR A 306 2.95 2.51 -58.98
CA THR A 306 1.54 2.75 -59.32
C THR A 306 1.26 2.60 -60.81
N LEU A 307 2.21 2.94 -61.69
CA LEU A 307 2.09 2.70 -63.14
C LEU A 307 2.23 1.22 -63.53
N ILE A 308 3.03 0.43 -62.81
CA ILE A 308 3.15 -1.02 -63.05
C ILE A 308 1.88 -1.78 -62.61
N LEU A 309 1.25 -1.38 -61.49
CA LEU A 309 -0.01 -1.99 -61.03
C LEU A 309 -1.22 -1.62 -61.92
N LEU A 310 -1.22 -0.43 -62.52
CA LEU A 310 -2.23 -0.04 -63.53
C LEU A 310 -1.99 -0.71 -64.90
N GLY A 311 -0.74 -1.01 -65.27
CA GLY A 311 -0.42 -1.76 -66.49
C GLY A 311 -0.80 -3.24 -66.40
N LEU A 312 -0.65 -3.88 -65.24
CA LEU A 312 -0.99 -5.30 -65.03
C LEU A 312 -2.50 -5.55 -64.93
N SER A 313 -3.28 -4.58 -64.46
CA SER A 313 -4.75 -4.69 -64.43
C SER A 313 -5.40 -4.53 -65.81
N LEU A 314 -4.77 -3.81 -66.74
CA LEU A 314 -5.23 -3.69 -68.13
C LEU A 314 -4.84 -4.88 -69.02
N PHE A 315 -3.87 -5.71 -68.62
CA PHE A 315 -3.45 -6.90 -69.37
C PHE A 315 -4.28 -8.16 -69.06
N PHE A 316 -5.02 -8.18 -67.95
CA PHE A 316 -5.92 -9.30 -67.57
C PHE A 316 -7.39 -9.10 -67.96
N LEU A 317 -7.71 -8.00 -68.65
CA LEU A 317 -9.06 -7.68 -69.15
C LEU A 317 -9.12 -7.66 -70.69
N ARG A 318 -8.20 -8.36 -71.36
CA ARG A 318 -8.22 -8.64 -72.79
C ARG A 318 -7.93 -10.10 -73.08
#